data_AF-A0A1X3JFG4-F1
#
_entry.id   AF-A0A1X3JFG4-F1
#
_cell.length_a   1.000
_cell.length_b   1.000
_cell.length_c   1.000
_cell.angle_alpha   90.00
_cell.angle_beta   90.00
_cell.angle_gamma   90.00
#
_symmetry.space_group_name_H-M   'P 1'
#
loop_
_entity.id
_entity.type
_entity.pdbx_description
1 polymer ?
#
loop_
_entity_poly.entity_id
_entity_poly.type
_entity_poly.pdbx_seq_one_letter_code
_entity_poly.pdbx_strand_id
1 'polypeptide(L)'
;TINENGRQIVAAEGTANTTVVYAGGDQTVHGYALDTTLNGGNQYVHNGGTASDTVVNSDGWQIVKEGGLADFTIVNQKGKLQVNAGGTATNVTLKQGGALVTSTAATVTGSNRLGNFAVENGKADGVVLESGGRLDVLEGHSAWKTLVDDGGTLAVSAGGKATGVTMTSGGALIADSGATVEGTNASGKFSIDGISGQASGLLLENGGSFTVNAGGQASNTTVGHRGTLMLAAGGSLSGRTQLSKGASMVLNGDVVSTGDIVNAGEIYFDNQTTPDAVLSRAVAKGNAPVTFHKLTTSNLTGQGGTINMRVRLDGSNTSDQLVINGGQATGKTWLAFTNVGNSNLGVATSGQGIRVVDAQNGATTEEGAFALSRPLQAGAFNYTLNRDSDEDWYLRSENAYRAEVPLYTSMLTQAMDYDRILAGSRSHQTGVNGENNSVRLSIQGGHLGHDNNGGIARGATPESSGSYGFVRLEGDLLRTEVAGM
;
A
#
# COMPACT_ATOMS: atom_id res chain seq x y z
N THR A 1 -7.39 29.60 33.72
CA THR A 1 -7.20 28.16 33.43
C THR A 1 -8.20 27.72 32.39
N ILE A 2 -7.77 26.90 31.44
CA ILE A 2 -8.60 26.28 30.40
C ILE A 2 -8.46 24.76 30.57
N ASN A 3 -9.55 24.10 30.95
CA ASN A 3 -9.61 22.64 31.10
C ASN A 3 -10.10 21.97 29.81
N GLU A 4 -10.23 20.64 29.82
CA GLU A 4 -10.78 19.87 28.73
C GLU A 4 -12.10 20.47 28.20
N ASN A 5 -12.22 20.57 26.87
CA ASN A 5 -13.31 21.22 26.13
C ASN A 5 -13.46 22.73 26.37
N GLY A 6 -12.61 23.32 27.20
CA GLY A 6 -12.54 24.76 27.41
C GLY A 6 -11.87 25.45 26.24
N ARG A 7 -12.37 26.64 25.88
CA ARG A 7 -11.76 27.49 24.86
C ARG A 7 -11.72 28.94 25.30
N GLN A 8 -10.55 29.57 25.19
CA GLN A 8 -10.38 31.01 25.32
C GLN A 8 -10.06 31.61 23.96
N ILE A 9 -10.71 32.73 23.63
CA ILE A 9 -10.38 33.54 22.46
C ILE A 9 -9.88 34.88 22.96
N VAL A 10 -8.60 35.17 22.73
CA VAL A 10 -8.00 36.49 22.97
C VAL A 10 -8.16 37.27 21.67
N ALA A 11 -9.19 38.10 21.60
CA ALA A 11 -9.48 38.93 20.42
C ALA A 11 -8.35 39.93 20.14
N ALA A 12 -8.38 40.58 18.98
CA ALA A 12 -7.48 41.69 18.66
C ALA A 12 -7.51 42.73 19.80
N GLU A 13 -6.35 43.26 20.16
CA GLU A 13 -6.13 44.17 21.32
C GLU A 13 -6.39 43.55 22.71
N GLY A 14 -7.00 42.37 22.79
CA GLY A 14 -7.19 41.67 24.05
C GLY A 14 -5.87 41.18 24.64
N THR A 15 -5.81 41.09 25.97
CA THR A 15 -4.66 40.53 26.69
C THR A 15 -5.10 39.42 27.64
N ALA A 16 -4.42 38.27 27.59
CA ALA A 16 -4.54 37.20 28.56
C ALA A 16 -3.19 36.95 29.24
N ASN A 17 -3.16 36.98 30.58
CA ASN A 17 -1.94 36.79 31.36
C ASN A 17 -2.01 35.50 32.17
N THR A 18 -0.87 34.82 32.34
CA THR A 18 -0.71 33.67 33.24
C THR A 18 -1.71 32.54 32.98
N THR A 19 -2.00 32.28 31.69
CA THR A 19 -3.02 31.31 31.30
C THR A 19 -2.44 29.90 31.37
N VAL A 20 -3.06 29.02 32.16
CA VAL A 20 -2.76 27.58 32.13
C VAL A 20 -3.77 26.85 31.26
N VAL A 21 -3.29 26.09 30.28
CA VAL A 21 -4.09 25.29 29.34
C VAL A 21 -3.77 23.81 29.56
N TYR A 22 -4.75 23.03 29.99
CA TYR A 22 -4.63 21.59 30.18
C TYR A 22 -5.05 20.79 28.95
N ALA A 23 -4.77 19.49 28.95
CA ALA A 23 -5.18 18.56 27.90
C ALA A 23 -6.65 18.73 27.49
N GLY A 24 -6.87 18.82 26.18
CA GLY A 24 -8.19 19.06 25.57
C GLY A 24 -8.70 20.50 25.67
N GLY A 25 -7.93 21.43 26.24
CA GLY A 25 -8.23 22.86 26.24
C GLY A 25 -7.49 23.63 25.15
N ASP A 26 -8.09 24.72 24.67
CA ASP A 26 -7.54 25.54 23.59
C ASP A 26 -7.51 27.05 23.93
N GLN A 27 -6.40 27.71 23.59
CA GLN A 27 -6.30 29.17 23.54
C GLN A 27 -6.12 29.64 22.09
N THR A 28 -7.01 30.49 21.59
CA THR A 28 -6.87 31.18 20.29
C THR A 28 -6.42 32.61 20.52
N VAL A 29 -5.28 33.01 19.95
CA VAL A 29 -4.64 34.31 20.19
C VAL A 29 -4.62 35.15 18.92
N HIS A 30 -5.44 36.20 18.90
CA HIS A 30 -5.39 37.31 17.93
C HIS A 30 -4.85 38.60 18.53
N GLY A 31 -4.86 38.72 19.87
CA GLY A 31 -4.23 39.81 20.64
C GLY A 31 -2.93 39.36 21.30
N TYR A 32 -2.80 39.57 22.60
CA TYR A 32 -1.59 39.28 23.39
C TYR A 32 -1.83 38.19 24.43
N ALA A 33 -1.04 37.12 24.40
CA ALA A 33 -1.01 36.10 25.45
C ALA A 33 0.36 36.14 26.15
N LEU A 34 0.40 36.41 27.45
CA LEU A 34 1.64 36.49 28.23
C LEU A 34 1.65 35.36 29.26
N ASP A 35 2.83 34.75 29.46
CA ASP A 35 3.07 33.71 30.48
C ASP A 35 2.11 32.51 30.38
N THR A 36 1.86 32.03 29.16
CA THR A 36 0.97 30.88 28.96
C THR A 36 1.69 29.58 29.26
N THR A 37 1.10 28.69 30.05
CA THR A 37 1.61 27.34 30.32
C THR A 37 0.73 26.29 29.67
N LEU A 38 1.29 25.48 28.77
CA LEU A 38 0.59 24.41 28.06
C LEU A 38 0.93 23.04 28.68
N ASN A 39 0.02 22.49 29.47
CA ASN A 39 0.11 21.18 30.13
C ASN A 39 -0.75 20.14 29.39
N GLY A 40 -0.36 19.81 28.16
CA GLY A 40 -1.16 18.96 27.26
C GLY A 40 -2.19 19.71 26.40
N GLY A 41 -2.41 21.00 26.66
CA GLY A 41 -3.33 21.85 25.91
C GLY A 41 -2.69 22.56 24.72
N ASN A 42 -3.51 23.26 23.94
CA ASN A 42 -3.06 23.91 22.72
C ASN A 42 -3.13 25.45 22.81
N GLN A 43 -2.18 26.13 22.16
CA GLN A 43 -2.25 27.56 21.87
C GLN A 43 -2.08 27.79 20.37
N TYR A 44 -3.01 28.51 19.77
CA TYR A 44 -2.97 28.91 18.37
C TYR A 44 -2.71 30.41 18.28
N VAL A 45 -1.52 30.81 17.85
CA VAL A 45 -1.16 32.20 17.59
C VAL A 45 -1.49 32.53 16.15
N HIS A 46 -2.53 33.33 15.94
CA HIS A 46 -3.02 33.73 14.62
C HIS A 46 -2.31 34.99 14.11
N ASN A 47 -2.57 35.35 12.85
CA ASN A 47 -2.10 36.59 12.25
C ASN A 47 -2.39 37.81 13.15
N GLY A 48 -1.35 38.59 13.44
CA GLY A 48 -1.39 39.76 14.33
C GLY A 48 -1.35 39.42 15.83
N GLY A 49 -1.54 38.14 16.19
CA GLY A 49 -1.44 37.67 17.56
C GLY A 49 0.02 37.56 18.02
N THR A 50 0.26 37.86 19.29
CA THR A 50 1.56 37.72 19.95
C THR A 50 1.42 36.85 21.19
N ALA A 51 2.25 35.81 21.32
CA ALA A 51 2.39 35.02 22.54
C ALA A 51 3.81 35.19 23.10
N SER A 52 3.94 35.74 24.31
CA SER A 52 5.23 35.88 25.00
C SER A 52 5.33 34.89 26.15
N ASP A 53 6.54 34.37 26.37
CA ASP A 53 6.89 33.56 27.54
C ASP A 53 6.01 32.31 27.69
N THR A 54 5.67 31.70 26.54
CA THR A 54 4.89 30.45 26.55
C THR A 54 5.79 29.28 26.94
N VAL A 55 5.36 28.52 27.95
CA VAL A 55 6.01 27.28 28.39
C VAL A 55 5.21 26.08 27.89
N VAL A 56 5.81 25.29 27.02
CA VAL A 56 5.19 24.11 26.40
C VAL A 56 5.70 22.85 27.10
N ASN A 57 4.88 22.26 27.97
CA ASN A 57 5.18 21.01 28.69
C ASN A 57 4.74 19.78 27.88
N SER A 58 4.93 18.58 28.46
CA SER A 58 4.57 17.31 27.81
C SER A 58 3.19 17.37 27.17
N ASP A 59 3.13 16.97 25.89
CA ASP A 59 1.94 16.92 25.06
C ASP A 59 1.27 18.28 24.80
N GLY A 60 1.81 19.37 25.36
CA GLY A 60 1.40 20.73 25.04
C GLY A 60 1.84 21.10 23.62
N TRP A 61 1.03 21.92 22.95
CA TRP A 61 1.29 22.29 21.57
C TRP A 61 1.03 23.77 21.32
N GLN A 62 2.10 24.50 21.00
CA GLN A 62 2.00 25.86 20.49
C GLN A 62 2.09 25.85 18.97
N ILE A 63 1.11 26.47 18.30
CA ILE A 63 1.04 26.61 16.85
C ILE A 63 1.10 28.09 16.50
N VAL A 64 2.18 28.51 15.87
CA VAL A 64 2.35 29.86 15.32
C VAL A 64 1.98 29.83 13.85
N LYS A 65 0.86 30.48 13.49
CA LYS A 65 0.36 30.56 12.12
C LYS A 65 1.03 31.71 11.37
N GLU A 66 0.76 31.79 10.08
CA GLU A 66 1.18 32.92 9.24
C GLU A 66 0.82 34.26 9.90
N GLY A 67 1.81 35.15 10.02
CA GLY A 67 1.69 36.48 10.63
C GLY A 67 1.56 36.48 12.17
N GLY A 68 1.61 35.31 12.82
CA GLY A 68 1.66 35.20 14.28
C GLY A 68 3.10 35.33 14.81
N LEU A 69 3.24 35.86 16.02
CA LEU A 69 4.53 36.01 16.71
C LEU A 69 4.51 35.24 18.04
N ALA A 70 5.47 34.33 18.23
CA ALA A 70 5.81 33.79 19.54
C ALA A 70 7.18 34.32 19.97
N ASP A 71 7.31 34.83 21.19
CA ASP A 71 8.58 35.28 21.73
C ASP A 71 8.87 34.59 23.06
N PHE A 72 10.15 34.30 23.33
CA PHE A 72 10.61 33.62 24.54
C PHE A 72 9.91 32.28 24.85
N THR A 73 9.58 31.51 23.80
CA THR A 73 8.95 30.19 23.99
C THR A 73 9.96 29.19 24.56
N ILE A 74 9.56 28.47 25.62
CA ILE A 74 10.32 27.35 26.18
C ILE A 74 9.59 26.06 25.85
N VAL A 75 10.26 25.15 25.15
CA VAL A 75 9.70 23.82 24.81
C VAL A 75 10.41 22.78 25.66
N ASN A 76 9.68 22.19 26.60
CA ASN A 76 10.16 21.11 27.46
C ASN A 76 10.01 19.74 26.77
N GLN A 77 10.52 18.69 27.42
CA GLN A 77 10.45 17.32 26.91
C GLN A 77 8.99 16.94 26.54
N LYS A 78 8.81 16.39 25.34
CA LYS A 78 7.52 16.04 24.70
C LYS A 78 6.55 17.20 24.47
N GLY A 79 6.94 18.44 24.77
CA GLY A 79 6.24 19.62 24.29
C GLY A 79 6.55 19.86 22.82
N LYS A 80 5.64 20.54 22.12
CA LYS A 80 5.77 20.82 20.68
C LYS A 80 5.55 22.29 20.37
N LEU A 81 6.54 22.88 19.70
CA LEU A 81 6.38 24.13 18.97
C LEU A 81 6.26 23.85 17.48
N GLN A 82 5.15 24.27 16.88
CA GLN A 82 4.98 24.30 15.43
C GLN A 82 4.95 25.74 14.92
N VAL A 83 5.80 26.05 13.95
CA VAL A 83 5.81 27.35 13.27
C VAL A 83 5.53 27.13 11.79
N ASN A 84 4.39 27.62 11.34
CA ASN A 84 3.98 27.50 9.94
C ASN A 84 4.73 28.51 9.06
N ALA A 85 4.66 28.32 7.74
CA ALA A 85 5.16 29.29 6.79
C ALA A 85 4.62 30.70 7.09
N GLY A 86 5.50 31.71 7.07
CA GLY A 86 5.18 33.09 7.42
C GLY A 86 4.91 33.36 8.91
N GLY A 87 4.99 32.35 9.79
CA GLY A 87 4.98 32.54 11.24
C GLY A 87 6.38 32.86 11.79
N THR A 88 6.43 33.55 12.92
CA THR A 88 7.67 33.96 13.57
C THR A 88 7.74 33.48 15.02
N ALA A 89 8.82 32.78 15.38
CA ALA A 89 9.13 32.42 16.75
C ALA A 89 10.57 32.88 17.10
N THR A 90 10.73 33.80 18.04
CA THR A 90 12.03 34.31 18.46
C THR A 90 12.37 33.90 19.89
N ASN A 91 13.67 33.89 20.19
CA ASN A 91 14.19 33.56 21.53
C ASN A 91 13.70 32.18 22.04
N VAL A 92 13.53 31.23 21.14
CA VAL A 92 13.07 29.88 21.48
C VAL A 92 14.13 29.14 22.29
N THR A 93 13.72 28.49 23.37
CA THR A 93 14.56 27.55 24.11
C THR A 93 14.00 26.13 23.93
N LEU A 94 14.61 25.34 23.04
CA LEU A 94 14.32 23.92 22.87
C LEU A 94 15.12 23.11 23.88
N LYS A 95 14.47 22.60 24.93
CA LYS A 95 15.09 21.64 25.85
C LYS A 95 15.19 20.27 25.17
N GLN A 96 16.08 19.41 25.68
CA GLN A 96 16.24 18.05 25.17
C GLN A 96 14.90 17.29 25.21
N GLY A 97 14.55 16.68 24.08
CA GLY A 97 13.27 15.99 23.86
C GLY A 97 12.09 16.92 23.57
N GLY A 98 12.30 18.23 23.45
CA GLY A 98 11.30 19.16 22.94
C GLY A 98 11.25 19.12 21.41
N ALA A 99 10.05 19.13 20.84
CA ALA A 99 9.86 19.02 19.40
C ALA A 99 9.69 20.39 18.74
N LEU A 100 10.47 20.65 17.69
CA LEU A 100 10.25 21.74 16.74
C LEU A 100 9.69 21.18 15.42
N VAL A 101 8.55 21.68 14.98
CA VAL A 101 7.96 21.38 13.66
C VAL A 101 7.91 22.67 12.84
N THR A 102 8.68 22.76 11.76
CA THR A 102 8.78 23.98 10.96
C THR A 102 9.22 23.70 9.53
N SER A 103 9.23 24.74 8.69
CA SER A 103 9.84 24.71 7.37
C SER A 103 10.78 25.90 7.17
N THR A 104 11.60 25.86 6.12
CA THR A 104 12.45 26.99 5.73
C THR A 104 11.68 28.24 5.26
N ALA A 105 10.34 28.20 5.19
CA ALA A 105 9.48 29.37 4.94
C ALA A 105 8.98 30.07 6.22
N ALA A 106 9.35 29.58 7.40
CA ALA A 106 9.09 30.23 8.69
C ALA A 106 10.31 31.05 9.16
N THR A 107 10.12 31.84 10.21
CA THR A 107 11.23 32.45 10.97
C THR A 107 11.28 31.84 12.38
N VAL A 108 12.37 31.17 12.74
CA VAL A 108 12.57 30.57 14.06
C VAL A 108 13.99 30.82 14.54
N THR A 109 14.19 31.52 15.65
CA THR A 109 15.52 31.74 16.24
C THR A 109 15.55 31.37 17.70
N GLY A 110 16.67 30.81 18.15
CA GLY A 110 16.78 30.37 19.54
C GLY A 110 18.00 29.53 19.83
N SER A 111 17.88 28.72 20.88
CA SER A 111 18.88 27.76 21.32
C SER A 111 18.28 26.37 21.53
N ASN A 112 19.09 25.35 21.30
CA ASN A 112 18.84 23.96 21.60
C ASN A 112 20.05 23.37 22.34
N ARG A 113 20.04 22.05 22.59
CA ARG A 113 21.12 21.37 23.32
C ARG A 113 22.51 21.43 22.66
N LEU A 114 22.60 21.81 21.39
CA LEU A 114 23.86 21.97 20.65
C LEU A 114 24.30 23.44 20.53
N GLY A 115 23.53 24.39 21.06
CA GLY A 115 23.79 25.83 21.00
C GLY A 115 22.72 26.57 20.22
N ASN A 116 23.11 27.69 19.61
CA ASN A 116 22.18 28.53 18.86
C ASN A 116 21.76 27.87 17.54
N PHE A 117 20.52 28.07 17.14
CA PHE A 117 19.99 27.65 15.85
C PHE A 117 19.12 28.76 15.25
N ALA A 118 18.98 28.73 13.93
CA ALA A 118 18.12 29.67 13.21
C ALA A 118 17.45 28.98 12.01
N VAL A 119 16.24 29.41 11.69
CA VAL A 119 15.54 29.18 10.43
C VAL A 119 15.05 30.55 9.99
N GLU A 120 15.66 31.14 8.98
CA GLU A 120 15.32 32.48 8.50
C GLU A 120 15.72 32.65 7.04
N ASN A 121 14.96 33.43 6.28
CA ASN A 121 15.28 33.79 4.89
C ASN A 121 15.60 32.56 3.98
N GLY A 122 14.84 31.47 4.13
CA GLY A 122 15.06 30.25 3.33
C GLY A 122 16.26 29.42 3.77
N LYS A 123 16.88 29.70 4.92
CA LYS A 123 18.04 28.99 5.45
C LYS A 123 17.80 28.49 6.87
N ALA A 124 18.07 27.20 7.11
CA ALA A 124 18.15 26.61 8.45
C ALA A 124 19.61 26.34 8.84
N ASP A 125 19.98 26.58 10.10
CA ASP A 125 21.31 26.35 10.66
C ASP A 125 21.19 25.79 12.08
N GLY A 126 21.82 24.64 12.34
CA GLY A 126 21.95 24.07 13.69
C GLY A 126 20.65 23.50 14.27
N VAL A 127 19.66 23.19 13.43
CA VAL A 127 18.37 22.63 13.86
C VAL A 127 18.56 21.21 14.41
N VAL A 128 17.99 20.94 15.58
CA VAL A 128 17.90 19.60 16.18
C VAL A 128 16.45 19.11 16.04
N LEU A 129 16.29 17.91 15.49
CA LEU A 129 15.00 17.24 15.30
C LEU A 129 14.96 15.99 16.16
N GLU A 130 14.07 15.96 17.15
CA GLU A 130 13.88 14.83 18.06
C GLU A 130 12.43 14.80 18.57
N SER A 131 11.97 13.65 19.07
CA SER A 131 10.66 13.51 19.74
C SER A 131 9.45 14.01 18.93
N GLY A 132 9.45 13.79 17.61
CA GLY A 132 8.42 14.26 16.69
C GLY A 132 8.72 15.60 16.03
N GLY A 133 9.91 16.16 16.24
CA GLY A 133 10.39 17.34 15.52
C GLY A 133 10.54 17.08 14.02
N ARG A 134 10.21 18.08 13.21
CA ARG A 134 10.27 18.00 11.75
C ARG A 134 10.79 19.31 11.14
N LEU A 135 11.69 19.21 10.17
CA LEU A 135 12.09 20.32 9.30
C LEU A 135 11.77 19.96 7.84
N ASP A 136 10.96 20.81 7.20
CA ASP A 136 10.75 20.79 5.75
C ASP A 136 11.68 21.80 5.07
N VAL A 137 12.62 21.30 4.26
CA VAL A 137 13.53 22.11 3.44
C VAL A 137 12.96 22.20 2.03
N LEU A 138 12.39 23.37 1.72
CA LEU A 138 11.68 23.62 0.46
C LEU A 138 12.63 23.81 -0.73
N GLU A 139 12.06 23.81 -1.93
CA GLU A 139 12.77 24.11 -3.18
C GLU A 139 13.49 25.47 -3.11
N GLY A 140 14.76 25.50 -3.54
CA GLY A 140 15.59 26.71 -3.54
C GLY A 140 16.09 27.14 -2.16
N HIS A 141 15.65 26.48 -1.08
CA HIS A 141 16.06 26.73 0.29
C HIS A 141 17.19 25.79 0.73
N SER A 142 17.80 26.12 1.88
CA SER A 142 18.92 25.35 2.42
C SER A 142 18.83 25.07 3.92
N ALA A 143 19.44 23.97 4.36
CA ALA A 143 19.66 23.62 5.75
C ALA A 143 21.12 23.19 5.95
N TRP A 144 21.72 23.60 7.07
CA TRP A 144 23.07 23.23 7.44
C TRP A 144 23.13 22.72 8.87
N LYS A 145 23.94 21.69 9.12
CA LYS A 145 24.17 21.10 10.45
C LYS A 145 22.89 20.64 11.16
N THR A 146 21.95 20.09 10.39
CA THR A 146 20.75 19.49 10.98
C THR A 146 21.12 18.17 11.66
N LEU A 147 20.79 18.06 12.95
CA LEU A 147 20.82 16.78 13.67
C LEU A 147 19.42 16.17 13.63
N VAL A 148 19.33 14.94 13.15
CA VAL A 148 18.09 14.15 13.11
C VAL A 148 18.25 12.97 14.05
N ASP A 149 17.62 13.09 15.22
CA ASP A 149 17.69 12.13 16.31
C ASP A 149 16.39 11.34 16.45
N ASP A 150 16.28 10.53 17.51
CA ASP A 150 15.13 9.65 17.73
C ASP A 150 13.77 10.38 17.62
N GLY A 151 12.92 9.90 16.71
CA GLY A 151 11.63 10.47 16.39
C GLY A 151 11.67 11.79 15.59
N GLY A 152 12.86 12.27 15.20
CA GLY A 152 13.04 13.43 14.34
C GLY A 152 12.88 13.09 12.86
N THR A 153 12.37 14.04 12.07
CA THR A 153 12.22 13.88 10.60
C THR A 153 12.78 15.07 9.84
N LEU A 154 13.78 14.83 8.99
CA LEU A 154 14.21 15.81 7.99
C LEU A 154 13.55 15.46 6.66
N ALA A 155 12.80 16.41 6.10
CA ALA A 155 12.22 16.29 4.78
C ALA A 155 12.83 17.33 3.84
N VAL A 156 13.38 16.88 2.71
CA VAL A 156 14.03 17.74 1.73
C VAL A 156 13.32 17.57 0.40
N SER A 157 12.68 18.63 -0.08
CA SER A 157 12.01 18.64 -1.38
C SER A 157 13.03 18.64 -2.52
N ALA A 158 12.60 18.22 -3.72
CA ALA A 158 13.34 18.47 -4.95
C ALA A 158 13.80 19.94 -5.04
N GLY A 159 15.06 20.16 -5.41
CA GLY A 159 15.68 21.49 -5.44
C GLY A 159 16.02 22.09 -4.07
N GLY A 160 15.62 21.45 -2.96
CA GLY A 160 16.06 21.80 -1.61
C GLY A 160 17.45 21.23 -1.30
N LYS A 161 18.20 21.89 -0.41
CA LYS A 161 19.57 21.50 -0.05
C LYS A 161 19.76 21.32 1.45
N ALA A 162 20.26 20.16 1.91
CA ALA A 162 20.62 19.93 3.31
C ALA A 162 22.06 19.38 3.43
N THR A 163 22.98 20.11 4.03
CA THR A 163 24.39 19.66 4.17
C THR A 163 24.86 19.60 5.61
N GLY A 164 25.85 18.74 5.87
CA GLY A 164 26.32 18.48 7.24
C GLY A 164 25.24 17.81 8.09
N VAL A 165 24.34 17.05 7.47
CA VAL A 165 23.28 16.32 8.16
C VAL A 165 23.91 15.22 9.01
N THR A 166 23.50 15.14 10.27
CA THR A 166 23.84 14.02 11.15
C THR A 166 22.58 13.23 11.46
N MET A 167 22.53 11.98 11.00
CA MET A 167 21.45 11.04 11.30
C MET A 167 21.91 10.10 12.41
N THR A 168 21.19 10.08 13.54
CA THR A 168 21.39 9.09 14.61
C THR A 168 20.26 8.06 14.59
N SER A 169 20.36 7.05 15.48
CA SER A 169 19.35 5.99 15.58
C SER A 169 17.97 6.59 15.90
N GLY A 170 16.93 6.12 15.21
CA GLY A 170 15.57 6.63 15.39
C GLY A 170 15.20 7.83 14.50
N GLY A 171 16.17 8.46 13.84
CA GLY A 171 15.93 9.56 12.89
C GLY A 171 15.40 9.09 11.54
N ALA A 172 14.65 9.95 10.86
CA ALA A 172 14.07 9.68 9.54
C ALA A 172 14.45 10.77 8.51
N LEU A 173 14.84 10.33 7.31
CA LEU A 173 15.05 11.19 6.13
C LEU A 173 13.93 10.94 5.12
N ILE A 174 13.28 11.99 4.64
CA ILE A 174 12.34 11.96 3.52
C ILE A 174 12.90 12.83 2.40
N ALA A 175 13.21 12.22 1.26
CA ALA A 175 13.75 12.95 0.11
C ALA A 175 13.45 12.23 -1.21
N ASP A 176 13.73 12.88 -2.32
CA ASP A 176 13.77 12.27 -3.64
C ASP A 176 15.09 12.59 -4.34
N SER A 177 15.36 11.93 -5.47
CA SER A 177 16.63 12.10 -6.19
C SER A 177 16.81 13.48 -6.82
N GLY A 178 15.84 14.39 -6.76
CA GLY A 178 15.99 15.81 -7.10
C GLY A 178 16.43 16.69 -5.93
N ALA A 179 16.50 16.18 -4.70
CA ALA A 179 17.02 16.89 -3.54
C ALA A 179 18.55 16.81 -3.47
N THR A 180 19.20 17.79 -2.83
CA THR A 180 20.65 17.72 -2.53
C THR A 180 20.86 17.50 -1.04
N VAL A 181 21.39 16.35 -0.64
CA VAL A 181 21.62 16.02 0.77
C VAL A 181 23.02 15.46 0.99
N GLU A 182 23.74 15.93 2.00
CA GLU A 182 25.05 15.39 2.36
C GLU A 182 25.17 15.25 3.88
N GLY A 183 25.61 14.08 4.34
CA GLY A 183 25.69 13.81 5.77
C GLY A 183 26.33 12.49 6.14
N THR A 184 26.14 12.14 7.41
CA THR A 184 26.52 10.84 7.98
C THR A 184 25.34 10.18 8.67
N ASN A 185 25.26 8.87 8.57
CA ASN A 185 24.33 7.99 9.28
C ASN A 185 25.11 6.84 9.94
N ALA A 186 24.41 5.87 10.54
CA ALA A 186 25.04 4.73 11.20
C ALA A 186 25.89 3.85 10.27
N SER A 187 25.64 3.89 8.96
CA SER A 187 26.40 3.18 7.92
C SER A 187 27.58 3.98 7.35
N GLY A 188 27.79 5.23 7.82
CA GLY A 188 28.87 6.11 7.38
C GLY A 188 28.37 7.31 6.60
N LYS A 189 29.13 7.77 5.60
CA LYS A 189 28.75 8.92 4.77
C LYS A 189 27.64 8.52 3.80
N PHE A 190 26.72 9.45 3.56
CA PHE A 190 25.70 9.32 2.52
C PHE A 190 25.53 10.62 1.77
N SER A 191 25.03 10.53 0.54
CA SER A 191 24.77 11.69 -0.31
C SER A 191 23.60 11.48 -1.25
N ILE A 192 22.95 12.57 -1.62
CA ILE A 192 22.01 12.70 -2.73
C ILE A 192 22.45 13.94 -3.49
N ASP A 193 22.79 13.78 -4.77
CA ASP A 193 23.07 14.88 -5.68
C ASP A 193 21.84 15.12 -6.56
N GLY A 194 21.09 16.17 -6.23
CA GLY A 194 19.85 16.53 -6.91
C GLY A 194 20.04 16.95 -8.37
N ILE A 195 21.27 17.28 -8.78
CA ILE A 195 21.58 17.68 -10.17
C ILE A 195 21.75 16.44 -11.04
N SER A 196 22.53 15.46 -10.57
CA SER A 196 22.79 14.21 -11.32
C SER A 196 21.76 13.10 -11.06
N GLY A 197 20.91 13.26 -10.05
CA GLY A 197 19.96 12.23 -9.63
C GLY A 197 20.62 11.04 -8.92
N GLN A 198 21.89 11.16 -8.51
CA GLN A 198 22.67 10.09 -7.89
C GLN A 198 22.55 10.13 -6.37
N ALA A 199 22.15 9.02 -5.77
CA ALA A 199 22.17 8.81 -4.33
C ALA A 199 23.10 7.67 -3.93
N SER A 200 23.74 7.77 -2.76
CA SER A 200 24.63 6.74 -2.24
C SER A 200 24.60 6.64 -0.72
N GLY A 201 24.69 5.42 -0.19
CA GLY A 201 24.88 5.17 1.25
C GLY A 201 23.65 5.47 2.10
N LEU A 202 22.46 5.52 1.49
CA LEU A 202 21.22 5.84 2.20
C LEU A 202 20.89 4.77 3.24
N LEU A 203 20.46 5.22 4.42
CA LEU A 203 19.88 4.40 5.47
C LEU A 203 18.45 4.91 5.72
N LEU A 204 17.45 4.14 5.29
CA LEU A 204 16.04 4.50 5.34
C LEU A 204 15.36 3.67 6.42
N GLU A 205 15.08 4.28 7.58
CA GLU A 205 14.47 3.63 8.74
C GLU A 205 13.47 4.57 9.42
N ASN A 206 12.64 4.05 10.32
CA ASN A 206 11.76 4.85 11.20
C ASN A 206 10.75 5.74 10.44
N GLY A 207 10.33 5.32 9.24
CA GLY A 207 9.49 6.13 8.36
C GLY A 207 10.27 6.96 7.33
N GLY A 208 11.60 6.84 7.32
CA GLY A 208 12.44 7.38 6.27
C GLY A 208 12.04 6.82 4.90
N SER A 209 11.97 7.71 3.91
CA SER A 209 11.49 7.39 2.58
C SER A 209 12.35 8.07 1.53
N PHE A 210 12.74 7.33 0.50
CA PHE A 210 13.47 7.89 -0.64
C PHE A 210 12.81 7.51 -1.96
N THR A 211 12.63 8.50 -2.84
CA THR A 211 12.14 8.27 -4.20
C THR A 211 13.27 8.43 -5.22
N VAL A 212 13.53 7.38 -6.00
CA VAL A 212 14.40 7.43 -7.17
C VAL A 212 13.53 7.87 -8.36
N ASN A 213 13.69 9.11 -8.81
CA ASN A 213 12.96 9.64 -9.96
C ASN A 213 13.47 9.00 -11.26
N ALA A 214 12.74 9.21 -12.36
CA ALA A 214 13.14 8.75 -13.68
C ALA A 214 14.54 9.29 -14.04
N GLY A 215 15.44 8.40 -14.49
CA GLY A 215 16.84 8.74 -14.77
C GLY A 215 17.75 8.85 -13.54
N GLY A 216 17.19 8.80 -12.32
CA GLY A 216 17.96 8.74 -11.08
C GLY A 216 18.55 7.36 -10.81
N GLN A 217 19.54 7.30 -9.92
CA GLN A 217 20.13 6.06 -9.44
C GLN A 217 20.37 6.12 -7.93
N ALA A 218 19.97 5.08 -7.21
CA ALA A 218 20.35 4.89 -5.82
C ALA A 218 21.35 3.74 -5.67
N SER A 219 22.47 4.00 -5.00
CA SER A 219 23.54 3.04 -4.78
C SER A 219 23.72 2.73 -3.30
N ASN A 220 24.10 1.50 -2.97
CA ASN A 220 24.45 1.09 -1.60
C ASN A 220 23.39 1.49 -0.56
N THR A 221 22.12 1.22 -0.86
CA THR A 221 20.97 1.64 -0.06
C THR A 221 20.55 0.54 0.91
N THR A 222 20.42 0.90 2.19
CA THR A 222 19.85 0.03 3.23
C THR A 222 18.47 0.55 3.60
N VAL A 223 17.46 -0.29 3.47
CA VAL A 223 16.08 -0.02 3.89
C VAL A 223 15.81 -0.89 5.12
N GLY A 224 15.68 -0.25 6.27
CA GLY A 224 15.39 -0.90 7.55
C GLY A 224 13.91 -0.90 7.89
N HIS A 225 13.60 -1.17 9.15
CA HIS A 225 12.22 -1.28 9.63
C HIS A 225 11.45 0.02 9.41
N ARG A 226 10.25 -0.06 8.79
CA ARG A 226 9.41 1.07 8.38
C ARG A 226 10.06 2.03 7.39
N GLY A 227 11.20 1.68 6.81
CA GLY A 227 11.82 2.40 5.71
C GLY A 227 11.13 2.09 4.38
N THR A 228 11.10 3.06 3.47
CA THR A 228 10.54 2.90 2.13
C THR A 228 11.51 3.38 1.06
N LEU A 229 11.77 2.56 0.05
CA LEU A 229 12.46 2.94 -1.17
C LEU A 229 11.49 2.85 -2.35
N MET A 230 11.16 3.98 -2.95
CA MET A 230 10.26 4.06 -4.10
C MET A 230 11.05 4.33 -5.38
N LEU A 231 10.73 3.62 -6.45
CA LEU A 231 11.38 3.75 -7.74
C LEU A 231 10.34 4.15 -8.79
N ALA A 232 10.51 5.32 -9.38
CA ALA A 232 9.73 5.70 -10.55
C ALA A 232 10.12 4.85 -11.77
N ALA A 233 9.25 4.82 -12.79
CA ALA A 233 9.60 4.24 -14.08
C ALA A 233 10.90 4.86 -14.62
N GLY A 234 11.89 4.01 -14.94
CA GLY A 234 13.21 4.47 -15.39
C GLY A 234 14.16 4.90 -14.28
N GLY A 235 13.80 4.75 -13.01
CA GLY A 235 14.75 4.79 -11.89
C GLY A 235 15.60 3.52 -11.83
N SER A 236 16.83 3.62 -11.33
CA SER A 236 17.77 2.50 -11.27
C SER A 236 18.42 2.30 -9.90
N LEU A 237 18.92 1.09 -9.67
CA LEU A 237 19.72 0.75 -8.49
C LEU A 237 21.12 0.29 -8.90
N SER A 238 22.09 0.49 -8.01
CA SER A 238 23.45 -0.04 -8.17
C SER A 238 24.08 -0.41 -6.83
N GLY A 239 25.19 -1.14 -6.87
CA GLY A 239 25.81 -1.66 -5.65
C GLY A 239 24.86 -2.57 -4.88
N ARG A 240 24.96 -2.60 -3.55
CA ARG A 240 24.09 -3.44 -2.72
C ARG A 240 22.84 -2.70 -2.26
N THR A 241 21.66 -3.20 -2.59
CA THR A 241 20.38 -2.79 -1.98
C THR A 241 19.94 -3.84 -0.97
N GLN A 242 19.82 -3.46 0.30
CA GLN A 242 19.46 -4.36 1.39
C GLN A 242 18.12 -3.98 2.02
N LEU A 243 17.17 -4.91 2.03
CA LEU A 243 15.85 -4.77 2.62
C LEU A 243 15.77 -5.62 3.89
N SER A 244 15.54 -4.99 5.04
CA SER A 244 15.33 -5.66 6.32
C SER A 244 13.86 -6.03 6.52
N LYS A 245 13.56 -6.83 7.56
CA LYS A 245 12.18 -7.16 7.92
C LYS A 245 11.37 -5.89 8.24
N GLY A 246 10.23 -5.73 7.57
CA GLY A 246 9.36 -4.55 7.69
C GLY A 246 9.83 -3.34 6.85
N ALA A 247 10.83 -3.52 5.99
CA ALA A 247 11.18 -2.58 4.94
C ALA A 247 10.26 -2.77 3.72
N SER A 248 10.05 -1.69 2.96
CA SER A 248 9.30 -1.72 1.70
C SER A 248 10.12 -1.16 0.53
N MET A 249 10.09 -1.85 -0.61
CA MET A 249 10.53 -1.32 -1.89
C MET A 249 9.36 -1.32 -2.87
N VAL A 250 9.10 -0.19 -3.53
CA VAL A 250 7.96 -0.01 -4.44
C VAL A 250 8.47 0.34 -5.84
N LEU A 251 8.02 -0.40 -6.86
CA LEU A 251 8.43 -0.27 -8.25
C LEU A 251 7.27 0.27 -9.09
N ASN A 252 7.31 1.54 -9.48
CA ASN A 252 6.27 2.20 -10.28
C ASN A 252 6.58 2.14 -11.79
N GLY A 253 7.17 1.03 -12.24
CA GLY A 253 7.61 0.82 -13.61
C GLY A 253 8.66 -0.28 -13.71
N ASP A 254 9.24 -0.42 -14.90
CA ASP A 254 10.40 -1.27 -15.08
C ASP A 254 11.61 -0.68 -14.36
N VAL A 255 12.31 -1.52 -13.60
CA VAL A 255 13.46 -1.15 -12.79
C VAL A 255 14.63 -2.06 -13.12
N VAL A 256 15.81 -1.46 -13.21
CA VAL A 256 17.07 -2.18 -13.36
C VAL A 256 17.97 -1.90 -12.16
N SER A 257 18.40 -2.97 -11.50
CA SER A 257 19.50 -2.98 -10.55
C SER A 257 20.74 -3.60 -11.20
N THR A 258 21.82 -2.83 -11.30
CA THR A 258 23.11 -3.36 -11.79
C THR A 258 23.90 -4.08 -10.70
N GLY A 259 23.43 -4.06 -9.45
CA GLY A 259 24.06 -4.73 -8.32
C GLY A 259 23.13 -5.71 -7.60
N ASP A 260 23.49 -6.04 -6.36
CA ASP A 260 22.85 -7.09 -5.56
C ASP A 260 21.61 -6.57 -4.86
N ILE A 261 20.56 -7.39 -4.82
CA ILE A 261 19.39 -7.19 -3.96
C ILE A 261 19.42 -8.27 -2.86
N VAL A 262 19.39 -7.85 -1.60
CA VAL A 262 19.22 -8.75 -0.44
C VAL A 262 17.85 -8.49 0.16
N ASN A 263 16.97 -9.50 0.16
CA ASN A 263 15.56 -9.30 0.48
C ASN A 263 15.09 -10.07 1.73
N ALA A 264 14.95 -9.37 2.86
CA ALA A 264 14.19 -9.81 4.03
C ALA A 264 12.88 -9.01 4.22
N GLY A 265 12.60 -8.05 3.34
CA GLY A 265 11.46 -7.13 3.41
C GLY A 265 10.38 -7.46 2.38
N GLU A 266 9.65 -6.45 1.95
CA GLU A 266 8.60 -6.56 0.95
C GLU A 266 8.94 -5.73 -0.29
N ILE A 267 8.82 -6.33 -1.48
CA ILE A 267 8.95 -5.66 -2.77
C ILE A 267 7.58 -5.64 -3.43
N TYR A 268 7.15 -4.50 -3.96
CA TYR A 268 5.86 -4.32 -4.62
C TYR A 268 6.03 -3.82 -6.05
N PHE A 269 5.40 -4.51 -7.00
CA PHE A 269 5.16 -3.96 -8.32
C PHE A 269 3.89 -3.10 -8.27
N ASP A 270 4.08 -1.80 -8.51
CA ASP A 270 3.10 -0.70 -8.46
C ASP A 270 2.68 -0.22 -7.07
N ASN A 271 2.22 1.01 -7.07
CA ASN A 271 1.76 1.77 -5.96
C ASN A 271 0.43 1.24 -5.44
N GLN A 272 0.49 0.27 -4.53
CA GLN A 272 -0.60 -0.03 -3.61
C GLN A 272 -0.87 1.17 -2.63
N THR A 273 -0.78 2.45 -3.05
CA THR A 273 -1.33 3.58 -2.26
C THR A 273 -2.84 3.67 -2.38
N THR A 274 -3.54 2.56 -2.29
CA THR A 274 -4.80 2.60 -1.54
C THR A 274 -4.49 2.05 -0.15
N PRO A 275 -4.22 2.92 0.84
CA PRO A 275 -4.19 2.54 2.25
C PRO A 275 -5.48 1.82 2.72
N ASP A 276 -6.55 1.85 1.91
CA ASP A 276 -7.83 1.16 2.11
C ASP A 276 -8.07 -0.06 1.21
N ALA A 277 -7.05 -0.58 0.51
CA ALA A 277 -7.09 -1.98 0.09
C ALA A 277 -6.75 -2.84 1.31
N VAL A 278 -7.68 -2.83 2.27
CA VAL A 278 -7.95 -3.98 3.12
C VAL A 278 -7.71 -5.24 2.29
N LEU A 279 -7.09 -6.23 2.92
CA LEU A 279 -7.07 -7.66 2.62
C LEU A 279 -8.44 -8.22 2.16
N SER A 280 -9.01 -7.68 1.09
CA SER A 280 -10.06 -8.28 0.29
C SER A 280 -9.26 -9.00 -0.79
N ARG A 281 -9.09 -10.33 -0.77
CA ARG A 281 -10.10 -11.36 -1.10
C ARG A 281 -11.02 -11.02 -2.29
N ALA A 282 -10.92 -9.85 -2.90
CA ALA A 282 -11.67 -9.44 -4.06
C ALA A 282 -10.71 -8.75 -5.02
N VAL A 283 -10.52 -9.41 -6.17
CA VAL A 283 -10.31 -8.82 -7.49
C VAL A 283 -10.37 -7.30 -7.48
N ALA A 284 -9.29 -6.64 -7.88
CA ALA A 284 -9.39 -5.24 -8.29
C ALA A 284 -10.37 -5.16 -9.47
N LYS A 285 -11.65 -4.89 -9.18
CA LYS A 285 -12.68 -4.62 -10.18
C LYS A 285 -12.46 -3.20 -10.70
N GLY A 286 -11.46 -3.06 -11.55
CA GLY A 286 -11.26 -1.88 -12.37
C GLY A 286 -11.11 -2.30 -13.82
N ASN A 287 -11.89 -1.70 -14.73
CA ASN A 287 -11.66 -1.77 -16.17
C ASN A 287 -10.37 -1.03 -16.61
N ALA A 288 -9.50 -0.65 -15.66
CA ALA A 288 -8.23 -0.01 -15.97
C ALA A 288 -7.27 -1.05 -16.55
N PRO A 289 -6.63 -0.77 -17.70
CA PRO A 289 -5.61 -1.67 -18.25
C PRO A 289 -4.48 -1.84 -17.22
N VAL A 290 -4.23 -3.08 -16.82
CA VAL A 290 -3.08 -3.40 -15.95
C VAL A 290 -1.83 -3.52 -16.81
N THR A 291 -0.86 -2.66 -16.53
CA THR A 291 0.50 -2.73 -17.07
C THR A 291 1.36 -3.58 -16.15
N PHE A 292 2.02 -4.58 -16.71
CA PHE A 292 2.97 -5.42 -15.98
C PHE A 292 4.39 -4.86 -16.10
N HIS A 293 5.18 -5.06 -15.05
CA HIS A 293 6.50 -4.48 -14.90
C HIS A 293 7.57 -5.54 -14.61
N LYS A 294 8.83 -5.15 -14.84
CA LYS A 294 10.00 -6.00 -14.60
C LYS A 294 10.93 -5.40 -13.56
N LEU A 295 11.40 -6.25 -12.65
CA LEU A 295 12.57 -5.97 -11.82
C LEU A 295 13.73 -6.78 -12.36
N THR A 296 14.71 -6.12 -12.97
CA THR A 296 15.92 -6.78 -13.46
C THR A 296 17.05 -6.58 -12.45
N THR A 297 17.71 -7.65 -12.03
CA THR A 297 18.88 -7.58 -11.14
C THR A 297 19.93 -8.61 -11.53
N SER A 298 21.21 -8.33 -11.23
CA SER A 298 22.28 -9.31 -11.40
C SER A 298 22.15 -10.45 -10.39
N ASN A 299 22.01 -10.11 -9.10
CA ASN A 299 21.93 -11.10 -8.02
C ASN A 299 20.77 -10.78 -7.07
N LEU A 300 20.05 -11.82 -6.67
CA LEU A 300 19.05 -11.77 -5.60
C LEU A 300 19.40 -12.77 -4.51
N THR A 301 19.60 -12.30 -3.29
CA THR A 301 19.73 -13.18 -2.11
C THR A 301 18.48 -13.04 -1.24
N GLY A 302 17.65 -14.07 -1.24
CA GLY A 302 16.44 -14.15 -0.43
C GLY A 302 16.76 -14.48 1.03
N GLN A 303 16.26 -13.65 1.95
CA GLN A 303 16.34 -13.84 3.40
C GLN A 303 14.94 -13.98 4.02
N GLY A 304 14.02 -14.63 3.30
CA GLY A 304 12.63 -14.83 3.71
C GLY A 304 11.72 -13.64 3.45
N GLY A 305 12.16 -12.64 2.70
CA GLY A 305 11.31 -11.54 2.22
C GLY A 305 10.34 -11.97 1.11
N THR A 306 9.40 -11.08 0.78
CA THR A 306 8.35 -11.32 -0.22
C THR A 306 8.50 -10.39 -1.42
N ILE A 307 8.17 -10.88 -2.61
CA ILE A 307 7.93 -10.07 -3.81
C ILE A 307 6.44 -10.21 -4.17
N ASN A 308 5.73 -9.08 -4.12
CA ASN A 308 4.32 -8.97 -4.43
C ASN A 308 4.15 -8.59 -5.91
N MET A 309 3.59 -9.52 -6.68
CA MET A 309 3.50 -9.51 -8.14
C MET A 309 2.05 -9.64 -8.57
N ARG A 310 1.72 -9.12 -9.75
CA ARG A 310 0.41 -9.27 -10.39
C ARG A 310 0.51 -10.27 -11.55
N VAL A 311 -0.57 -10.99 -11.81
CA VAL A 311 -0.66 -11.98 -12.88
C VAL A 311 -2.06 -11.98 -13.49
N ARG A 312 -2.21 -12.28 -14.79
CA ARG A 312 -3.51 -12.66 -15.38
C ARG A 312 -3.60 -14.16 -15.53
N LEU A 313 -4.67 -14.72 -14.97
CA LEU A 313 -4.99 -16.15 -15.08
C LEU A 313 -6.09 -16.40 -16.13
N ASP A 314 -6.06 -15.67 -17.24
CA ASP A 314 -7.02 -15.72 -18.35
C ASP A 314 -6.47 -16.41 -19.62
N GLY A 315 -5.23 -16.88 -19.57
CA GLY A 315 -4.55 -17.57 -20.68
C GLY A 315 -3.66 -16.65 -21.51
N SER A 316 -3.60 -15.35 -21.20
CA SER A 316 -2.67 -14.42 -21.83
C SER A 316 -1.20 -14.70 -21.48
N ASN A 317 -0.96 -15.43 -20.38
CA ASN A 317 0.35 -15.67 -19.78
C ASN A 317 1.14 -14.37 -19.47
N THR A 318 0.44 -13.31 -19.06
CA THR A 318 1.06 -12.03 -18.67
C THR A 318 1.17 -11.88 -17.15
N SER A 319 2.32 -11.45 -16.66
CA SER A 319 2.58 -11.17 -15.24
C SER A 319 3.66 -10.09 -15.08
N ASP A 320 3.75 -9.53 -13.87
CA ASP A 320 4.99 -8.89 -13.43
C ASP A 320 6.11 -9.94 -13.43
N GLN A 321 7.36 -9.53 -13.64
CA GLN A 321 8.49 -10.47 -13.75
C GLN A 321 9.70 -10.02 -12.95
N LEU A 322 10.34 -10.97 -12.28
CA LEU A 322 11.71 -10.83 -11.79
C LEU A 322 12.66 -11.36 -12.87
N VAL A 323 13.63 -10.57 -13.28
CA VAL A 323 14.66 -10.97 -14.23
C VAL A 323 16.00 -11.07 -13.50
N ILE A 324 16.63 -12.24 -13.53
CA ILE A 324 18.00 -12.45 -13.05
C ILE A 324 18.92 -12.44 -14.26
N ASN A 325 19.84 -11.49 -14.33
CA ASN A 325 20.63 -11.25 -15.53
C ASN A 325 22.12 -11.50 -15.31
N GLY A 326 22.62 -12.66 -15.76
CA GLY A 326 24.04 -13.03 -15.71
C GLY A 326 24.58 -13.42 -14.32
N GLY A 327 23.79 -13.30 -13.26
CA GLY A 327 24.18 -13.66 -11.90
C GLY A 327 23.34 -14.78 -11.29
N GLN A 328 23.01 -14.67 -10.01
CA GLN A 328 22.40 -15.76 -9.25
C GLN A 328 21.20 -15.32 -8.39
N ALA A 329 20.19 -16.18 -8.32
CA ALA A 329 19.18 -16.12 -7.27
C ALA A 329 19.40 -17.23 -6.24
N THR A 330 19.66 -16.86 -4.99
CA THR A 330 19.99 -17.77 -3.89
C THR A 330 19.15 -17.51 -2.65
N GLY A 331 19.19 -18.42 -1.69
CA GLY A 331 18.48 -18.29 -0.42
C GLY A 331 16.99 -18.61 -0.56
N LYS A 332 16.11 -17.81 0.06
CA LYS A 332 14.65 -18.01 -0.05
C LYS A 332 13.90 -16.70 -0.14
N THR A 333 13.10 -16.57 -1.20
CA THR A 333 12.18 -15.45 -1.44
C THR A 333 10.77 -15.98 -1.65
N TRP A 334 9.79 -15.37 -0.98
CA TRP A 334 8.39 -15.70 -1.20
C TRP A 334 7.84 -14.89 -2.38
N LEU A 335 7.18 -15.56 -3.33
CA LEU A 335 6.44 -14.89 -4.40
C LEU A 335 4.96 -14.85 -4.01
N ALA A 336 4.40 -13.65 -3.99
CA ALA A 336 3.00 -13.40 -3.67
C ALA A 336 2.29 -12.87 -4.92
N PHE A 337 1.29 -13.60 -5.40
CA PHE A 337 0.58 -13.24 -6.62
C PHE A 337 -0.82 -12.69 -6.34
N THR A 338 -1.16 -11.62 -7.04
CA THR A 338 -2.52 -11.08 -7.13
C THR A 338 -3.04 -11.31 -8.55
N ASN A 339 -4.12 -12.09 -8.70
CA ASN A 339 -4.80 -12.23 -9.99
C ASN A 339 -5.53 -10.91 -10.32
N VAL A 340 -5.22 -10.33 -11.47
CA VAL A 340 -5.76 -9.04 -11.91
C VAL A 340 -6.52 -9.17 -13.22
N GLY A 341 -7.56 -8.35 -13.37
CA GLY A 341 -8.50 -8.40 -14.51
C GLY A 341 -9.80 -9.12 -14.17
N ASN A 342 -10.73 -9.17 -15.14
CA ASN A 342 -12.08 -9.73 -14.97
C ASN A 342 -12.13 -11.28 -15.00
N SER A 343 -10.98 -11.94 -14.85
CA SER A 343 -10.85 -13.39 -14.99
C SER A 343 -10.91 -14.10 -13.64
N ASN A 344 -12.06 -13.98 -12.96
CA ASN A 344 -12.43 -14.96 -11.93
C ASN A 344 -12.48 -16.40 -12.48
N LEU A 345 -12.44 -16.55 -13.81
CA LEU A 345 -12.62 -17.81 -14.50
C LEU A 345 -11.42 -18.74 -14.48
N GLY A 346 -10.19 -18.28 -14.19
CA GLY A 346 -8.97 -19.09 -14.06
C GLY A 346 -8.82 -20.19 -15.12
N VAL A 347 -7.92 -20.04 -16.10
CA VAL A 347 -7.78 -21.05 -17.17
C VAL A 347 -6.58 -21.99 -16.95
N ALA A 348 -6.66 -23.18 -17.56
CA ALA A 348 -5.51 -24.08 -17.64
C ALA A 348 -4.35 -23.39 -18.36
N THR A 349 -3.14 -23.50 -17.81
CA THR A 349 -1.93 -23.01 -18.45
C THR A 349 -1.54 -23.91 -19.61
N SER A 350 -1.07 -23.32 -20.72
CA SER A 350 -0.52 -24.05 -21.87
C SER A 350 1.01 -23.93 -21.92
N GLY A 351 1.69 -24.88 -22.56
CA GLY A 351 3.16 -24.83 -22.74
C GLY A 351 3.89 -24.90 -21.40
N GLN A 352 4.92 -24.05 -21.22
CA GLN A 352 5.70 -23.98 -19.97
C GLN A 352 4.93 -23.29 -18.82
N GLY A 353 3.83 -22.60 -19.09
CA GLY A 353 3.06 -21.83 -18.11
C GLY A 353 3.34 -20.32 -18.15
N ILE A 354 3.01 -19.62 -17.06
CA ILE A 354 3.17 -18.17 -16.95
C ILE A 354 4.53 -17.87 -16.32
N ARG A 355 5.47 -17.30 -17.07
CA ARG A 355 6.83 -17.03 -16.56
C ARG A 355 6.84 -15.85 -15.60
N VAL A 356 7.32 -16.08 -14.38
CA VAL A 356 7.39 -15.09 -13.29
C VAL A 356 8.82 -14.78 -12.86
N VAL A 357 9.75 -15.71 -13.07
CA VAL A 357 11.21 -15.46 -12.97
C VAL A 357 11.85 -15.83 -14.30
N ASP A 358 12.65 -14.92 -14.84
CA ASP A 358 13.32 -15.00 -16.14
C ASP A 358 14.85 -14.93 -15.91
N ALA A 359 15.52 -16.06 -16.05
CA ALA A 359 16.97 -16.23 -15.92
C ALA A 359 17.63 -16.00 -17.28
N GLN A 360 18.38 -14.91 -17.40
CA GLN A 360 18.99 -14.47 -18.65
C GLN A 360 20.51 -14.51 -18.60
N ASN A 361 21.14 -14.62 -19.77
CA ASN A 361 22.59 -14.45 -19.95
C ASN A 361 23.44 -15.36 -19.05
N GLY A 362 23.03 -16.61 -18.86
CA GLY A 362 23.75 -17.59 -18.02
C GLY A 362 23.47 -17.45 -16.54
N ALA A 363 22.41 -16.73 -16.15
CA ALA A 363 21.96 -16.68 -14.78
C ALA A 363 21.57 -18.07 -14.25
N THR A 364 21.68 -18.24 -12.93
CA THR A 364 21.28 -19.47 -12.24
C THR A 364 20.33 -19.15 -11.09
N THR A 365 19.40 -20.05 -10.79
CA THR A 365 18.47 -19.95 -9.67
C THR A 365 18.54 -21.23 -8.83
N GLU A 366 18.78 -21.13 -7.52
CA GLU A 366 18.76 -22.31 -6.65
C GLU A 366 17.36 -22.95 -6.61
N GLU A 367 17.26 -24.27 -6.48
CA GLU A 367 15.98 -25.00 -6.42
C GLU A 367 15.05 -24.49 -5.30
N GLY A 368 15.62 -23.97 -4.21
CA GLY A 368 14.89 -23.38 -3.08
C GLY A 368 14.75 -21.85 -3.11
N ALA A 369 15.26 -21.18 -4.15
CA ALA A 369 15.33 -19.71 -4.22
C ALA A 369 13.96 -19.04 -4.11
N PHE A 370 12.92 -19.68 -4.66
CA PHE A 370 11.57 -19.14 -4.72
C PHE A 370 10.52 -20.14 -4.24
N ALA A 371 9.50 -19.63 -3.56
CA ALA A 371 8.34 -20.41 -3.16
C ALA A 371 7.08 -19.52 -3.15
N LEU A 372 5.90 -20.12 -3.36
CA LEU A 372 4.64 -19.38 -3.20
C LEU A 372 4.43 -19.00 -1.73
N SER A 373 4.14 -17.71 -1.48
CA SER A 373 3.77 -17.21 -0.15
C SER A 373 2.46 -17.82 0.36
N ARG A 374 1.57 -18.18 -0.56
CA ARG A 374 0.25 -18.76 -0.31
C ARG A 374 -0.25 -19.52 -1.54
N PRO A 375 -1.20 -20.45 -1.41
CA PRO A 375 -1.83 -21.10 -2.56
C PRO A 375 -2.44 -20.05 -3.52
N LEU A 376 -2.19 -20.21 -4.82
CA LEU A 376 -2.78 -19.38 -5.87
C LEU A 376 -3.92 -20.16 -6.55
N GLN A 377 -5.13 -19.63 -6.52
CA GLN A 377 -6.34 -20.29 -7.05
C GLN A 377 -7.15 -19.29 -7.88
N ALA A 378 -7.65 -19.75 -9.03
CA ALA A 378 -8.62 -19.01 -9.82
C ALA A 378 -9.51 -20.00 -10.58
N GLY A 379 -10.80 -19.72 -10.65
CA GLY A 379 -11.78 -20.62 -11.25
C GLY A 379 -11.67 -22.05 -10.71
N ALA A 380 -11.50 -23.00 -11.63
CA ALA A 380 -11.40 -24.42 -11.33
C ALA A 380 -9.96 -24.92 -11.11
N PHE A 381 -8.95 -24.04 -11.10
CA PHE A 381 -7.54 -24.46 -11.05
C PHE A 381 -6.84 -23.95 -9.80
N ASN A 382 -5.98 -24.80 -9.26
CA ASN A 382 -4.86 -24.40 -8.41
C ASN A 382 -3.66 -24.12 -9.32
N TYR A 383 -2.83 -23.15 -8.93
CA TYR A 383 -1.59 -22.84 -9.63
C TYR A 383 -0.41 -23.12 -8.72
N THR A 384 0.55 -23.91 -9.22
CA THR A 384 1.82 -24.21 -8.56
C THR A 384 2.94 -23.42 -9.21
N LEU A 385 3.99 -23.16 -8.42
CA LEU A 385 5.22 -22.53 -8.90
C LEU A 385 6.24 -23.64 -9.19
N ASN A 386 6.78 -23.65 -10.41
CA ASN A 386 7.64 -24.70 -10.92
C ASN A 386 8.92 -24.10 -11.52
N ARG A 387 10.07 -24.64 -11.11
CA ARG A 387 11.37 -24.36 -11.72
C ARG A 387 11.63 -25.37 -12.83
N ASP A 388 12.11 -24.90 -13.97
CA ASP A 388 12.50 -25.74 -15.09
C ASP A 388 14.03 -25.87 -15.19
N SER A 389 14.50 -26.66 -16.16
CA SER A 389 15.93 -26.88 -16.43
C SER A 389 16.64 -25.69 -17.05
N ASP A 390 15.90 -24.69 -17.52
CA ASP A 390 16.38 -23.43 -18.07
C ASP A 390 16.60 -22.35 -17.00
N GLU A 391 16.48 -22.71 -15.71
CA GLU A 391 16.62 -21.82 -14.55
C GLU A 391 15.44 -20.83 -14.37
N ASP A 392 14.49 -20.80 -15.31
CA ASP A 392 13.27 -19.99 -15.25
C ASP A 392 12.24 -20.61 -14.27
N TRP A 393 11.34 -19.76 -13.78
CA TRP A 393 10.23 -20.19 -12.93
C TRP A 393 8.88 -19.79 -13.52
N TYR A 394 7.96 -20.75 -13.52
CA TYR A 394 6.65 -20.65 -14.15
C TYR A 394 5.53 -20.97 -13.16
N LEU A 395 4.42 -20.25 -13.26
CA LEU A 395 3.13 -20.68 -12.69
C LEU A 395 2.45 -21.65 -13.66
N ARG A 396 2.04 -22.81 -13.15
CA ARG A 396 1.31 -23.85 -13.90
C ARG A 396 0.02 -24.22 -13.19
N SER A 397 -1.06 -24.37 -13.95
CA SER A 397 -2.30 -24.93 -13.42
C SER A 397 -2.13 -26.43 -13.15
N GLU A 398 -2.64 -26.92 -12.03
CA GLU A 398 -2.72 -28.35 -11.78
C GLU A 398 -3.65 -29.05 -12.79
N ASN A 399 -3.33 -30.30 -13.15
CA ASN A 399 -4.12 -31.11 -14.08
C ASN A 399 -5.48 -31.56 -13.52
N ALA A 400 -5.70 -31.40 -12.21
CA ALA A 400 -6.95 -31.74 -11.55
C ALA A 400 -7.77 -30.48 -11.27
N TYR A 401 -9.07 -30.53 -11.61
CA TYR A 401 -10.01 -29.48 -11.21
C TYR A 401 -10.17 -29.45 -9.69
N ARG A 402 -10.33 -28.25 -9.12
CA ARG A 402 -10.72 -28.07 -7.71
C ARG A 402 -12.08 -28.72 -7.47
N ALA A 403 -12.18 -29.52 -6.41
CA ALA A 403 -13.33 -30.37 -6.08
C ALA A 403 -14.66 -29.64 -5.82
N GLU A 404 -14.68 -28.30 -5.83
CA GLU A 404 -15.81 -27.48 -5.38
C GLU A 404 -16.26 -26.42 -6.40
N VAL A 405 -16.05 -26.62 -7.71
CA VAL A 405 -16.67 -25.74 -8.72
C VAL A 405 -17.88 -26.43 -9.35
N PRO A 406 -19.09 -26.33 -8.77
CA PRO A 406 -20.29 -26.50 -9.56
C PRO A 406 -20.24 -25.44 -10.66
N LEU A 407 -20.05 -25.87 -11.90
CA LEU A 407 -20.31 -25.02 -13.05
C LEU A 407 -21.81 -24.68 -12.98
N TYR A 408 -22.17 -23.50 -12.45
CA TYR A 408 -23.55 -23.02 -12.44
C TYR A 408 -24.17 -23.04 -13.85
N THR A 409 -23.34 -22.93 -14.89
CA THR A 409 -23.74 -23.08 -16.30
C THR A 409 -24.07 -24.53 -16.69
N SER A 410 -23.55 -25.53 -15.98
CA SER A 410 -23.83 -26.95 -16.24
C SER A 410 -25.16 -27.43 -15.65
N MET A 411 -25.69 -26.75 -14.63
CA MET A 411 -27.02 -27.09 -14.10
C MET A 411 -28.12 -26.83 -15.13
N LEU A 412 -28.01 -25.75 -15.90
CA LEU A 412 -28.99 -25.42 -16.94
C LEU A 412 -29.00 -26.47 -18.06
N THR A 413 -27.82 -26.92 -18.49
CA THR A 413 -27.68 -27.94 -19.53
C THR A 413 -28.05 -29.33 -19.03
N GLN A 414 -27.70 -29.69 -17.80
CA GLN A 414 -28.14 -30.95 -17.18
C GLN A 414 -29.67 -31.01 -17.02
N ALA A 415 -30.31 -29.90 -16.64
CA ALA A 415 -31.77 -29.81 -16.56
C ALA A 415 -32.43 -29.97 -17.95
N MET A 416 -31.89 -29.31 -18.99
CA MET A 416 -32.39 -29.45 -20.36
C MET A 416 -32.19 -30.86 -20.93
N ASP A 417 -31.06 -31.51 -20.64
CA ASP A 417 -30.83 -32.90 -21.04
C ASP A 417 -31.79 -33.85 -20.30
N TYR A 418 -32.10 -33.59 -19.03
CA TYR A 418 -33.09 -34.35 -18.27
C TYR A 418 -34.51 -34.18 -18.84
N ASP A 419 -34.92 -32.95 -19.17
CA ASP A 419 -36.19 -32.65 -19.85
C ASP A 419 -36.27 -33.33 -21.22
N ARG A 420 -35.16 -33.36 -21.99
CA ARG A 420 -35.11 -34.08 -23.28
C ARG A 420 -35.24 -35.59 -23.11
N ILE A 421 -34.60 -36.17 -22.09
CA ILE A 421 -34.67 -37.60 -21.81
C ILE A 421 -36.07 -38.00 -21.32
N LEU A 422 -36.71 -37.18 -20.49
CA LEU A 422 -38.07 -37.41 -19.99
C LEU A 422 -39.14 -37.19 -21.07
N ALA A 423 -39.01 -36.15 -21.90
CA ALA A 423 -39.90 -35.88 -23.03
C ALA A 423 -39.78 -36.92 -24.17
N GLY A 424 -38.61 -37.55 -24.32
CA GLY A 424 -38.36 -38.58 -25.34
C GLY A 424 -38.80 -39.99 -24.97
N SER A 425 -39.20 -40.26 -23.72
CA SER A 425 -39.42 -41.62 -23.22
C SER A 425 -40.86 -41.89 -22.79
N ARG A 426 -41.77 -41.95 -23.78
CA ARG A 426 -42.86 -42.96 -23.92
C ARG A 426 -43.94 -42.47 -24.90
N SER A 427 -43.72 -42.71 -26.19
CA SER A 427 -44.83 -43.03 -27.12
C SER A 427 -44.80 -44.53 -27.45
N HIS A 428 -44.95 -45.37 -26.42
CA HIS A 428 -45.25 -46.78 -26.65
C HIS A 428 -46.76 -46.90 -26.90
N GLN A 429 -47.18 -46.79 -28.16
CA GLN A 429 -48.48 -47.32 -28.57
C GLN A 429 -48.34 -48.85 -28.66
N THR A 430 -48.77 -49.56 -27.62
CA THR A 430 -49.08 -50.98 -27.75
C THR A 430 -50.38 -51.08 -28.55
N GLY A 431 -50.28 -51.43 -29.83
CA GLY A 431 -51.43 -51.92 -30.59
C GLY A 431 -51.93 -53.19 -29.93
N VAL A 432 -53.17 -53.18 -29.42
CA VAL A 432 -53.86 -54.40 -29.02
C VAL A 432 -54.79 -54.77 -30.16
N ASN A 433 -54.48 -55.86 -30.85
CA ASN A 433 -55.42 -56.53 -31.75
C ASN A 433 -56.63 -56.99 -30.92
N GLY A 434 -57.80 -56.40 -31.16
CA GLY A 434 -59.07 -56.85 -30.55
C GLY A 434 -60.08 -55.73 -30.30
N GLU A 435 -60.97 -55.53 -31.28
CA GLU A 435 -62.35 -54.99 -31.19
C GLU A 435 -62.67 -53.66 -30.48
N ASN A 436 -61.73 -52.84 -30.02
CA ASN A 436 -62.03 -51.48 -29.56
C ASN A 436 -60.93 -50.47 -29.94
N ASN A 437 -61.19 -49.64 -30.95
CA ASN A 437 -60.31 -48.51 -31.29
C ASN A 437 -60.51 -47.38 -30.27
N SER A 438 -59.46 -47.05 -29.51
CA SER A 438 -59.45 -45.88 -28.63
C SER A 438 -58.33 -44.90 -28.99
N VAL A 439 -58.67 -43.62 -29.17
CA VAL A 439 -57.69 -42.53 -29.34
C VAL A 439 -57.44 -41.90 -27.97
N ARG A 440 -56.20 -41.90 -27.48
CA ARG A 440 -55.81 -41.22 -26.24
C ARG A 440 -55.11 -39.90 -26.51
N LEU A 441 -55.46 -38.87 -25.76
CA LEU A 441 -54.74 -37.61 -25.70
C LEU A 441 -54.05 -37.47 -24.35
N SER A 442 -52.76 -37.17 -24.38
CA SER A 442 -51.97 -36.77 -23.21
C SER A 442 -51.43 -35.36 -23.45
N ILE A 443 -51.74 -34.42 -22.56
CA ILE A 443 -51.14 -33.10 -22.53
C ILE A 443 -50.27 -33.01 -21.27
N GLN A 444 -49.02 -32.59 -21.43
CA GLN A 444 -48.05 -32.47 -20.33
C GLN A 444 -47.42 -31.08 -20.35
N GLY A 445 -47.18 -30.53 -19.17
CA GLY A 445 -46.51 -29.23 -18.99
C GLY A 445 -45.74 -29.20 -17.67
N GLY A 446 -44.55 -28.63 -17.70
CA GLY A 446 -43.72 -28.38 -16.51
C GLY A 446 -43.57 -26.88 -16.26
N HIS A 447 -43.38 -26.51 -14.99
CA HIS A 447 -43.03 -25.15 -14.60
C HIS A 447 -41.89 -25.19 -13.57
N LEU A 448 -40.87 -24.37 -13.81
CA LEU A 448 -39.74 -24.19 -12.89
C LEU A 448 -40.02 -22.97 -12.00
N GLY A 449 -40.16 -23.19 -10.70
CA GLY A 449 -40.28 -22.13 -9.71
C GLY A 449 -38.93 -21.84 -9.08
N HIS A 450 -38.47 -20.59 -9.15
CA HIS A 450 -37.27 -20.13 -8.45
C HIS A 450 -37.69 -19.11 -7.39
N ASP A 451 -37.59 -19.50 -6.11
CA ASP A 451 -37.80 -18.55 -5.02
C ASP A 451 -36.52 -17.71 -4.88
N ASN A 452 -36.63 -16.39 -5.07
CA ASN A 452 -35.50 -15.46 -4.94
C ASN A 452 -35.04 -15.23 -3.48
N ASN A 453 -35.10 -16.26 -2.63
CA ASN A 453 -34.68 -16.21 -1.23
C ASN A 453 -33.45 -17.10 -1.00
N GLY A 454 -32.32 -16.71 -1.59
CA GLY A 454 -31.01 -17.27 -1.26
C GLY A 454 -30.27 -16.35 -0.29
N GLY A 455 -30.05 -16.80 0.94
CA GLY A 455 -29.23 -16.11 1.95
C GLY A 455 -27.97 -16.92 2.27
N ILE A 456 -26.87 -16.23 2.60
CA ILE A 456 -25.61 -16.87 3.02
C ILE A 456 -25.70 -17.19 4.52
N ALA A 457 -26.47 -18.21 4.88
CA ALA A 457 -26.68 -18.53 6.30
C ALA A 457 -25.58 -19.42 6.90
N ARG A 458 -24.79 -20.17 6.10
CA ARG A 458 -23.71 -21.05 6.59
C ARG A 458 -22.57 -21.23 5.59
N GLY A 459 -21.58 -20.33 5.60
CA GLY A 459 -20.35 -20.50 4.82
C GLY A 459 -20.50 -20.18 3.34
N ALA A 460 -19.38 -20.18 2.60
CA ALA A 460 -19.17 -19.53 1.30
C ALA A 460 -20.01 -20.07 0.10
N THR A 461 -21.07 -20.82 0.36
CA THR A 461 -21.95 -21.43 -0.63
C THR A 461 -23.29 -20.67 -0.67
N PRO A 462 -23.67 -20.09 -1.82
CA PRO A 462 -25.03 -19.62 -2.03
C PRO A 462 -26.01 -20.80 -1.96
N GLU A 463 -26.95 -20.76 -1.02
CA GLU A 463 -28.09 -21.69 -1.03
C GLU A 463 -29.14 -21.15 -2.02
N SER A 464 -29.45 -21.91 -3.07
CA SER A 464 -30.59 -21.68 -3.96
C SER A 464 -31.49 -22.90 -3.91
N SER A 465 -32.78 -22.70 -3.60
CA SER A 465 -33.81 -23.73 -3.66
C SER A 465 -34.69 -23.47 -4.88
N GLY A 466 -34.62 -24.37 -5.87
CA GLY A 466 -35.58 -24.43 -6.97
C GLY A 466 -36.63 -25.51 -6.70
N SER A 467 -37.87 -25.28 -7.10
CA SER A 467 -38.91 -26.31 -7.13
C SER A 467 -39.32 -26.59 -8.58
N TYR A 468 -39.58 -27.86 -8.89
CA TYR A 468 -40.07 -28.29 -10.20
C TYR A 468 -41.45 -28.90 -10.05
N GLY A 469 -42.45 -28.29 -10.69
CA GLY A 469 -43.81 -28.80 -10.74
C GLY A 469 -44.09 -29.40 -12.11
N PHE A 470 -44.71 -30.58 -12.14
CA PHE A 470 -45.11 -31.27 -13.37
C PHE A 470 -46.60 -31.61 -13.34
N VAL A 471 -47.30 -31.35 -14.44
CA VAL A 471 -48.70 -31.72 -14.63
C VAL A 471 -48.84 -32.57 -15.89
N ARG A 472 -49.53 -33.71 -15.75
CA ARG A 472 -49.95 -34.59 -16.85
C ARG A 472 -51.45 -34.79 -16.79
N LEU A 473 -52.11 -34.52 -17.91
CA LEU A 473 -53.52 -34.78 -18.12
C LEU A 473 -53.67 -35.82 -19.21
N GLU A 474 -54.39 -36.89 -18.93
CA GLU A 474 -54.68 -37.95 -19.91
C GLU A 474 -56.17 -38.22 -20.00
N GLY A 475 -56.65 -38.48 -21.22
CA GLY A 475 -58.04 -38.87 -21.46
C GLY A 475 -58.20 -39.69 -22.73
N ASP A 476 -59.18 -40.59 -22.71
CA ASP A 476 -59.68 -41.28 -23.90
C ASP A 476 -60.56 -40.31 -24.69
N LEU A 477 -60.12 -39.91 -25.89
CA LEU A 477 -60.80 -38.91 -26.73
C LEU A 477 -61.94 -39.53 -27.55
N LEU A 478 -61.83 -40.80 -27.92
CA LEU A 478 -62.81 -41.56 -28.69
C LEU A 478 -62.71 -43.03 -28.29
N ARG A 479 -63.86 -43.66 -28.01
CA ARG A 479 -63.99 -45.10 -27.81
C ARG A 479 -65.17 -45.55 -28.67
N THR A 480 -64.91 -46.34 -29.71
CA THR A 480 -65.98 -46.89 -30.55
C THR A 480 -66.40 -48.25 -29.99
N GLU A 481 -67.61 -48.36 -29.45
CA GLU A 481 -68.21 -49.65 -29.13
C GLU A 481 -68.86 -50.22 -30.39
N VAL A 482 -68.47 -51.43 -30.80
CA VAL A 482 -69.19 -52.17 -31.84
C VAL A 482 -70.37 -52.87 -31.18
N ALA A 483 -71.59 -52.39 -31.42
CA ALA A 483 -72.81 -53.12 -31.06
C ALA A 483 -72.95 -54.33 -32.00
N GLY A 484 -72.95 -55.54 -31.45
CA GLY A 484 -73.00 -56.78 -32.22
C GLY A 484 -74.33 -57.01 -32.94
N MET A 485 -74.28 -57.13 -34.27
CA MET A 485 -74.63 -58.33 -35.06
C MET A 485 -74.39 -58.06 -36.55
#